data_AF-A0A7W0CDT0-F1
#
_entry.id   AF-A0A7W0CDT0-F1
#
_cell.length_a   1.000
_cell.length_b   1.000
_cell.length_c   1.000
_cell.angle_alpha   90.00
_cell.angle_beta   90.00
_cell.angle_gamma   90.00
#
_symmetry.space_group_name_H-M   'P 1'
#
loop_
_entity.id
_entity.type
_entity.pdbx_description
1 polymer ?
#
loop_
_entity_poly.entity_id
_entity_poly.type
_entity_poly.pdbx_seq_one_letter_code
_entity_poly.pdbx_strand_id
1 'polypeptide(L)'
;MDDHALHIRLVAGDLDALAELYDLHSPFVYGVALRVTGSEGLAETITQELFAHLWEQPGQFDPALGSLRGWLVSRSLHDAATRIEVG
;
A
#
# COMPACT_ATOMS: atom_id res chain seq x y z
N MET A 1 6.92 -8.56 -13.49
CA MET A 1 6.43 -9.66 -12.64
C MET A 1 4.96 -9.37 -12.34
N ASP A 2 4.13 -10.39 -12.23
CA ASP A 2 2.69 -10.22 -11.95
C ASP A 2 2.47 -9.96 -10.44
N ASP A 3 1.53 -9.09 -10.07
CA ASP A 3 1.21 -8.78 -8.66
C ASP A 3 0.84 -10.03 -7.86
N HIS A 4 0.24 -11.04 -8.51
CA HIS A 4 -0.09 -12.33 -7.90
C HIS A 4 1.16 -13.10 -7.49
N ALA A 5 2.21 -13.09 -8.31
CA ALA A 5 3.46 -13.77 -8.02
C ALA A 5 4.21 -13.10 -6.85
N LEU A 6 4.19 -11.77 -6.79
CA LEU A 6 4.76 -11.01 -5.68
C LEU A 6 3.97 -11.26 -4.38
N HIS A 7 2.65 -11.32 -4.45
CA HIS A 7 1.81 -11.63 -3.30
C HIS A 7 2.06 -13.04 -2.74
N ILE A 8 2.17 -14.06 -3.58
CA ILE A 8 2.51 -15.43 -3.11
C ILE A 8 3.83 -15.45 -2.35
N ARG A 9 4.85 -14.78 -2.90
CA ARG A 9 6.17 -14.68 -2.25
C ARG A 9 6.09 -13.93 -0.94
N LEU A 10 5.33 -12.83 -0.91
CA LEU A 10 5.11 -12.05 0.30
C LEU A 10 4.44 -12.88 1.41
N VAL A 11 3.40 -13.66 1.08
CA VAL A 11 2.74 -14.59 2.01
C VAL A 11 3.70 -15.66 2.53
N ALA A 12 4.68 -16.06 1.72
CA ALA A 12 5.74 -16.98 2.12
C ALA A 12 6.84 -16.33 3.00
N GLY A 13 6.75 -15.03 3.30
CA GLY A 13 7.72 -14.30 4.11
C GLY A 13 8.96 -13.84 3.35
N ASP A 14 8.88 -13.75 2.02
CA ASP A 14 9.98 -13.24 1.18
C ASP A 14 10.06 -11.71 1.28
N LEU A 15 11.10 -11.21 1.95
CA LEU A 15 11.33 -9.78 2.13
C LEU A 15 11.69 -9.07 0.82
N ASP A 16 12.33 -9.76 -0.13
CA ASP A 16 12.65 -9.19 -1.44
C ASP A 16 11.35 -8.90 -2.22
N ALA A 17 10.32 -9.72 -2.05
CA ALA A 17 9.01 -9.46 -2.66
C ALA A 17 8.36 -8.18 -2.10
N LEU A 18 8.54 -7.88 -0.81
CA LEU A 18 8.09 -6.61 -0.24
C LEU A 18 8.84 -5.42 -0.84
N ALA A 19 10.17 -5.53 -0.96
CA ALA A 19 10.99 -4.48 -1.56
C ALA A 19 10.58 -4.21 -3.01
N GLU A 20 10.37 -5.25 -3.81
CA GLU A 20 9.89 -5.14 -5.18
C GLU A 20 8.50 -4.48 -5.25
N LEU A 21 7.58 -4.86 -4.37
CA LEU A 21 6.26 -4.23 -4.28
C LEU A 21 6.35 -2.75 -3.90
N TYR A 22 7.24 -2.41 -2.96
CA TYR A 22 7.49 -1.05 -2.55
C TYR A 22 8.04 -0.21 -3.70
N ASP A 23 9.07 -0.67 -4.39
CA ASP A 23 9.67 0.05 -5.53
C ASP A 23 8.66 0.28 -6.66
N LEU A 24 7.81 -0.71 -6.94
CA LEU A 24 6.82 -0.64 -8.03
C LEU A 24 5.62 0.25 -7.72
N HIS A 25 5.19 0.30 -6.46
CA HIS A 25 3.88 0.88 -6.10
C HIS A 25 3.95 2.07 -5.14
N SER A 26 5.07 2.28 -4.41
CA SER A 26 5.21 3.41 -3.48
C SER A 26 5.04 4.79 -4.13
N PRO A 27 5.53 5.08 -5.36
CA PRO A 27 5.33 6.41 -5.96
C PRO A 27 3.85 6.71 -6.25
N PHE A 28 3.09 5.66 -6.60
CA PHE A 28 1.67 5.77 -6.87
C PHE A 28 0.86 5.97 -5.59
N VAL A 29 1.12 5.16 -4.55
CA VAL A 29 0.51 5.30 -3.22
C VAL A 29 0.79 6.69 -2.65
N TYR A 30 2.04 7.13 -2.68
CA TYR A 30 2.44 8.46 -2.23
C TYR A 30 1.69 9.57 -2.98
N GLY A 31 1.61 9.48 -4.32
CA GLY A 31 0.91 10.48 -5.12
C GLY A 31 -0.59 10.58 -4.82
N VAL A 32 -1.24 9.45 -4.51
CA VAL A 32 -2.64 9.43 -4.06
C VAL A 32 -2.76 10.07 -2.67
N ALA A 33 -1.96 9.62 -1.71
CA ALA A 33 -1.99 10.15 -0.34
C ALA A 33 -1.70 11.65 -0.29
N LEU A 34 -0.71 12.13 -1.07
CA LEU A 34 -0.39 13.54 -1.18
C LEU A 34 -1.53 14.36 -1.77
N ARG A 35 -2.20 13.86 -2.80
CA ARG A 35 -3.35 14.55 -3.41
C ARG A 35 -4.51 14.70 -2.44
N VAL A 36 -4.73 13.72 -1.58
CA VAL A 36 -5.86 13.70 -0.64
C VAL A 36 -5.54 14.51 0.61
N THR A 37 -4.35 14.35 1.18
CA THR A 37 -3.96 14.99 2.44
C THR A 37 -3.39 16.40 2.26
N GLY A 38 -2.84 16.73 1.09
CA GLY A 38 -2.12 17.98 0.85
C GLY A 38 -0.83 18.15 1.65
N SER A 39 -0.35 17.10 2.33
CA SER A 39 0.81 17.14 3.24
C SER A 39 1.81 16.03 2.89
N GLU A 40 3.04 16.41 2.58
CA GLU A 40 4.12 15.48 2.24
C GLU A 40 4.43 14.53 3.40
N GLY A 41 4.47 15.03 4.64
CA GLY A 41 4.73 14.21 5.82
C GLY A 41 3.64 13.18 6.11
N LEU A 42 2.37 13.53 5.89
CA LEU A 42 1.27 12.58 6.01
C LEU A 42 1.29 11.57 4.85
N ALA A 43 1.59 12.02 3.63
CA ALA A 43 1.69 11.14 2.48
C ALA A 43 2.80 10.08 2.63
N GLU A 44 3.97 10.48 3.15
CA GLU A 44 5.07 9.57 3.44
C GLU A 44 4.66 8.56 4.53
N THR A 45 4.07 9.04 5.62
CA THR A 45 3.60 8.18 6.73
C THR A 45 2.60 7.13 6.24
N ILE A 46 1.55 7.56 5.52
CA ILE A 46 0.53 6.66 4.98
C ILE A 46 1.16 5.62 4.05
N THR A 47 2.10 6.04 3.20
CA THR A 47 2.79 5.12 2.29
C THR A 47 3.54 4.05 3.08
N GLN A 48 4.37 4.45 4.04
CA GLN A 48 5.16 3.53 4.85
C GLN A 48 4.27 2.58 5.67
N GLU A 49 3.26 3.10 6.36
CA GLU A 49 2.33 2.31 7.17
C GLU A 49 1.57 1.28 6.32
N LEU A 50 1.19 1.64 5.10
CA LEU A 50 0.45 0.73 4.22
C LEU A 50 1.30 -0.48 3.81
N PHE A 51 2.57 -0.26 3.44
CA PHE A 51 3.49 -1.37 3.12
C PHE A 51 3.90 -2.16 4.37
N ALA A 52 4.05 -1.52 5.52
CA ALA A 52 4.27 -2.21 6.80
C ALA A 52 3.07 -3.12 7.14
N HIS A 53 1.84 -2.61 7.01
CA HIS A 53 0.61 -3.39 7.20
C HIS A 53 0.55 -4.57 6.24
N LEU A 54 0.94 -4.36 4.98
CA LEU A 54 0.97 -5.41 3.97
C LEU A 54 2.00 -6.51 4.31
N TRP A 55 3.14 -6.16 4.91
CA TRP A 55 4.11 -7.13 5.42
C TRP A 55 3.59 -7.91 6.64
N GLU A 56 2.95 -7.21 7.59
CA GLU A 56 2.40 -7.84 8.81
C GLU A 56 1.21 -8.74 8.51
N GLN A 57 0.42 -8.40 7.49
CA GLN A 57 -0.81 -9.11 7.11
C GLN A 57 -0.92 -9.29 5.59
N PRO A 58 -0.04 -10.09 4.97
CA PRO A 58 0.02 -10.21 3.52
C PRO A 58 -1.27 -10.76 2.92
N GLY A 59 -2.02 -11.58 3.67
CA GLY A 59 -3.31 -12.14 3.26
C GLY A 59 -4.49 -11.16 3.21
N GLN A 60 -4.31 -9.89 3.59
CA GLN A 60 -5.35 -8.85 3.45
C GLN A 60 -5.58 -8.43 1.98
N PHE A 61 -4.58 -8.63 1.12
CA PHE A 61 -4.77 -8.52 -0.32
C PHE A 61 -5.17 -9.89 -0.86
N ASP A 62 -6.30 -9.93 -1.57
CA ASP A 62 -6.72 -11.10 -2.33
C ASP A 62 -6.70 -10.74 -3.83
N PRO A 63 -5.77 -11.31 -4.61
CA PRO A 63 -5.67 -11.02 -6.04
C PRO A 63 -6.88 -11.54 -6.84
N ALA A 64 -7.71 -12.43 -6.29
CA ALA A 64 -8.97 -12.84 -6.90
C ALA A 64 -10.06 -11.75 -6.82
N LEU A 65 -9.94 -10.81 -5.87
CA LEU A 65 -10.90 -9.72 -5.68
C LEU A 65 -10.54 -8.46 -6.47
N GLY A 66 -9.34 -8.40 -7.06
CA GLY A 66 -8.95 -7.30 -7.94
C GLY A 66 -7.43 -7.08 -8.01
N SER A 67 -7.04 -6.00 -8.70
CA SER A 67 -5.62 -5.62 -8.80
C SER A 67 -5.08 -5.07 -7.49
N LEU A 68 -3.78 -5.31 -7.24
CA LEU A 68 -3.10 -4.75 -6.07
C LEU A 68 -3.16 -3.22 -6.05
N ARG A 69 -2.96 -2.55 -7.20
CA ARG A 69 -3.10 -1.09 -7.30
C ARG A 69 -4.47 -0.59 -6.83
N GLY A 70 -5.56 -1.26 -7.20
CA GLY A 70 -6.90 -0.89 -6.77
C GLY A 70 -7.10 -1.01 -5.26
N TRP A 71 -6.59 -2.10 -4.68
CA TRP A 71 -6.61 -2.32 -3.24
C TRP A 71 -5.78 -1.25 -2.49
N LEU A 72 -4.57 -0.95 -2.99
CA LEU A 72 -3.68 0.09 -2.45
C LEU A 72 -4.37 1.47 -2.45
N VAL A 73 -5.06 1.85 -3.53
CA VAL A 73 -5.83 3.10 -3.59
C VAL A 73 -6.93 3.13 -2.55
N SER A 74 -7.75 2.08 -2.48
CA SER A 74 -8.86 2.02 -1.53
C SER A 74 -8.38 2.18 -0.09
N ARG A 75 -7.25 1.56 0.26
CA ARG A 75 -6.66 1.64 1.60
C ARG A 75 -6.03 3.00 1.87
N SER A 76 -5.25 3.54 0.92
CA SER A 76 -4.69 4.90 1.01
C SER A 76 -5.77 5.98 1.22
N LEU A 77 -6.92 5.85 0.54
CA LEU A 77 -8.05 6.77 0.70
C LEU A 77 -8.69 6.65 2.08
N HIS A 78 -8.86 5.43 2.59
CA HIS A 78 -9.38 5.19 3.93
C HIS A 78 -8.47 5.80 5.00
N ASP A 79 -7.16 5.52 4.95
CA ASP A 79 -6.18 6.04 5.91
C ASP A 79 -6.08 7.58 5.86
N ALA A 80 -6.13 8.16 4.65
CA ALA A 80 -6.11 9.61 4.48
C ALA A 80 -7.37 10.26 5.06
N ALA A 81 -8.56 9.69 4.83
CA ALA A 81 -9.81 10.21 5.37
C ALA A 81 -9.79 10.24 6.91
N THR A 82 -9.38 9.14 7.54
CA THR A 82 -9.27 9.05 9.01
C THR A 82 -8.31 10.10 9.59
N ARG A 83 -7.24 10.48 8.88
CA ARG A 83 -6.30 11.49 9.36
C ARG A 83 -6.76 12.93 9.14
N ILE A 84 -7.57 13.19 8.12
CA ILE A 84 -8.14 14.53 7.87
C ILE A 84 -9.25 14.83 8.89
N GLU A 85 -10.02 13.82 9.32
CA GLU A 85 -11.10 14.00 10.30
C GLU A 85 -10.60 14.33 11.71
N VAL A 86 -9.33 14.06 12.01
CA VAL A 86 -8.73 14.19 13.35
C VAL A 86 -7.83 15.45 13.47
N GLY A 87 -7.66 16.22 12.40
CA GLY A 87 -6.91 17.49 12.36
C GLY A 87 -7.81 18.71 12.38
#